data_AF-A0A1X9MGR2-F1
#
_entry.id   AF-A0A1X9MGR2-F1
#
_cell.length_a   1.000
_cell.length_b   1.000
_cell.length_c   1.000
_cell.angle_alpha   90.00
_cell.angle_beta   90.00
_cell.angle_gamma   90.00
#
_symmetry.space_group_name_H-M   'P 1'
#
loop_
_entity.id
_entity.type
_entity.pdbx_description
1 polymer ?
#
loop_
_entity_poly.entity_id
_entity_poly.type
_entity_poly.pdbx_seq_one_letter_code
_entity_poly.pdbx_strand_id
1 'polypeptide(L)'
;MRGNTNLSSGTVRQKFVADTLKVNIGKRLFILLQPYPHAIMGKIVAVQSDFVILDVKPTQYSGMTAGLIHVKIEDIEAFYFEDEAYKPINKE
;
A
#
# COMPACT_ATOMS: atom_id res chain seq x y z
N MET A 1 37.99 6.43 -2.00
CA MET A 1 37.29 5.36 -1.26
C MET A 1 36.07 4.95 -2.08
N ARG A 2 36.05 3.74 -2.66
CA ARG A 2 34.87 3.20 -3.33
C ARG A 2 33.97 2.59 -2.25
N GLY A 3 32.82 3.20 -1.99
CA GLY A 3 31.84 2.65 -1.06
C GLY A 3 31.25 1.37 -1.65
N ASN A 4 31.50 0.22 -1.01
CA ASN A 4 30.80 -1.02 -1.33
C ASN A 4 29.33 -0.88 -0.93
N THR A 5 28.45 -0.56 -1.86
CA THR A 5 27.01 -0.59 -1.66
C THR A 5 26.49 -2.01 -1.85
N ASN A 6 26.86 -2.93 -0.95
CA ASN A 6 26.11 -4.17 -0.77
C ASN A 6 24.85 -3.85 0.05
N LEU A 7 23.93 -3.09 -0.55
CA LEU A 7 22.57 -2.94 -0.02
C LEU A 7 21.93 -4.32 -0.07
N SER A 8 21.38 -4.79 1.06
CA SER A 8 20.63 -6.05 1.04
C SER A 8 19.46 -5.91 0.07
N SER A 9 19.09 -6.98 -0.63
CA SER A 9 17.96 -6.99 -1.58
C SER A 9 16.66 -6.49 -0.93
N GLY A 10 16.48 -6.77 0.37
CA GLY A 10 15.38 -6.25 1.17
C GLY A 10 15.33 -4.72 1.23
N THR A 11 16.47 -4.06 1.43
CA THR A 11 16.54 -2.58 1.46
C THR A 11 16.19 -1.97 0.10
N VAL A 12 16.59 -2.60 -1.00
CA VAL A 12 16.26 -2.11 -2.36
C VAL A 12 14.76 -2.24 -2.63
N ARG A 13 14.14 -3.39 -2.29
CA ARG A 13 12.69 -3.60 -2.43
C ARG A 13 11.90 -2.58 -1.62
N GLN A 14 12.20 -2.45 -0.33
CA GLN A 14 11.50 -1.54 0.58
C GLN A 14 11.56 -0.10 0.07
N LYS A 15 12.75 0.36 -0.36
CA LYS A 15 12.90 1.69 -0.93
C LYS A 15 12.06 1.90 -2.18
N PHE A 16 12.09 0.94 -3.12
CA PHE A 16 11.31 1.05 -4.35
C PHE A 16 9.80 1.09 -4.07
N VAL A 17 9.30 0.23 -3.18
CA VAL A 17 7.89 0.24 -2.78
C VAL A 17 7.53 1.55 -2.08
N ALA A 18 8.36 2.03 -1.14
CA ALA A 18 8.14 3.30 -0.45
C ALA A 18 8.08 4.49 -1.43
N ASP A 19 9.03 4.56 -2.36
CA ASP A 19 9.08 5.63 -3.36
C ASP A 19 7.87 5.55 -4.32
N THR A 20 7.46 4.34 -4.72
CA THR A 20 6.25 4.10 -5.53
C THR A 20 4.97 4.54 -4.81
N LEU A 21 4.86 4.28 -3.51
CA LEU A 21 3.70 4.69 -2.71
C LEU A 21 3.67 6.21 -2.51
N LYS A 22 4.84 6.85 -2.30
CA LYS A 22 4.95 8.32 -2.13
C LYS A 22 4.45 9.09 -3.34
N VAL A 23 4.80 8.65 -4.56
CA VAL A 23 4.34 9.32 -5.79
C VAL A 23 2.84 9.12 -6.06
N ASN A 24 2.17 8.21 -5.33
CA ASN A 24 0.75 7.91 -5.46
C ASN A 24 -0.07 8.31 -4.21
N ILE A 25 0.47 9.17 -3.33
CA ILE A 25 -0.31 9.73 -2.21
C ILE A 25 -1.59 10.36 -2.74
N GLY A 26 -2.72 10.09 -2.08
CA GLY A 26 -4.05 10.50 -2.50
C GLY A 26 -4.79 9.50 -3.39
N LYS A 27 -4.12 8.50 -3.97
CA LYS A 27 -4.81 7.42 -4.71
C LYS A 27 -5.34 6.36 -3.76
N ARG A 28 -6.35 5.61 -4.23
CA ARG A 28 -6.79 4.38 -3.59
C ARG A 28 -5.85 3.23 -3.93
N LEU A 29 -5.58 2.43 -2.93
CA LEU A 29 -4.62 1.35 -2.94
C LEU A 29 -5.31 0.09 -2.41
N PHE A 30 -5.17 -1.00 -3.14
CA PHE A 30 -5.46 -2.36 -2.69
C PHE A 30 -4.14 -3.04 -2.34
N ILE A 31 -4.05 -3.66 -1.16
CA ILE A 31 -2.86 -4.33 -0.63
C ILE A 31 -3.20 -5.78 -0.26
N LEU A 32 -2.29 -6.69 -0.59
CA LEU A 32 -2.21 -8.04 -0.03
C LEU A 32 -1.04 -8.12 0.96
N LEU A 33 -1.31 -8.61 2.18
CA LEU A 33 -0.33 -8.72 3.26
C LEU A 33 0.11 -10.16 3.50
N GLN A 34 1.36 -10.33 3.98
CA GLN A 34 1.87 -11.58 4.54
C GLN A 34 1.64 -11.67 6.07
N PRO A 35 1.48 -12.89 6.62
CA PRO A 35 1.07 -14.12 5.94
C PRO A 35 -0.42 -14.09 5.54
N TYR A 36 -0.72 -14.86 4.49
CA TYR A 36 -1.95 -14.88 3.71
C TYR A 36 -3.23 -15.30 4.48
N PRO A 37 -4.45 -14.86 4.06
CA PRO A 37 -4.76 -13.68 3.24
C PRO A 37 -5.44 -12.58 4.07
N HIS A 38 -4.74 -11.46 4.26
CA HIS A 38 -5.35 -10.20 4.66
C HIS A 38 -5.29 -9.22 3.50
N ALA A 39 -6.45 -8.76 3.05
CA ALA A 39 -6.60 -7.76 2.00
C ALA A 39 -7.08 -6.44 2.60
N ILE A 40 -6.48 -5.34 2.17
CA ILE A 40 -6.80 -4.00 2.65
C ILE A 40 -7.02 -3.09 1.45
N MET A 41 -8.09 -2.28 1.50
CA MET A 41 -8.33 -1.23 0.52
C MET A 41 -8.50 0.10 1.24
N GLY A 42 -7.75 1.12 0.82
CA GLY A 42 -7.81 2.44 1.44
C GLY A 42 -7.16 3.52 0.59
N LYS A 43 -7.33 4.78 0.98
CA LYS A 43 -6.66 5.92 0.35
C LYS A 43 -5.32 6.15 1.01
N ILE A 44 -4.26 6.35 0.23
CA ILE A 44 -2.94 6.68 0.76
C ILE A 44 -2.96 8.10 1.31
N VAL A 45 -2.76 8.23 2.63
CA VAL A 45 -2.70 9.52 3.32
C VAL A 45 -1.26 10.01 3.41
N ALA A 46 -0.33 9.12 3.77
CA ALA A 46 1.08 9.44 3.89
C ALA A 46 1.95 8.18 3.80
N VAL A 47 3.24 8.37 3.54
CA VAL A 47 4.28 7.33 3.69
C VAL A 47 5.34 7.89 4.63
N GLN A 48 5.58 7.23 5.76
CA GLN A 48 6.49 7.68 6.80
C GLN A 48 7.42 6.53 7.21
N SER A 49 8.73 6.75 7.05
CA SER A 49 9.75 5.71 7.26
C SER A 49 9.39 4.42 6.52
N ASP A 50 9.03 3.37 7.26
CA ASP A 50 8.75 2.03 6.76
C ASP A 50 7.24 1.71 6.75
N PHE A 51 6.40 2.73 6.94
CA PHE A 51 4.95 2.59 6.98
C PHE A 51 4.25 3.38 5.87
N VAL A 52 3.19 2.80 5.33
CA VAL A 52 2.15 3.52 4.59
C VAL A 52 0.94 3.70 5.49
N ILE A 53 0.43 4.93 5.55
CA ILE A 53 -0.76 5.31 6.30
C ILE A 53 -1.93 5.33 5.32
N LEU A 54 -2.93 4.50 5.60
CA LEU A 54 -4.13 4.37 4.77
C LEU A 54 -5.36 4.83 5.55
N ASP A 55 -6.20 5.63 4.89
CA ASP A 55 -7.58 5.87 5.32
C ASP A 55 -8.47 4.76 4.74
N VAL A 56 -8.85 3.82 5.60
CA VAL A 56 -9.67 2.66 5.26
C VAL A 56 -11.11 2.92 5.64
N LYS A 57 -12.00 2.72 4.67
CA LYS A 57 -13.44 2.69 4.94
C LYS A 57 -13.83 1.25 5.29
N PRO A 58 -14.66 1.04 6.30
CA PRO A 58 -15.11 -0.29 6.66
C PRO A 58 -15.91 -0.83 5.47
N THR A 59 -15.45 -1.94 4.90
CA THR A 59 -16.29 -2.77 4.05
C THR A 59 -17.26 -3.54 4.96
N GLN A 60 -18.29 -4.19 4.43
CA GLN A 60 -19.34 -4.87 5.24
C GLN A 60 -18.82 -6.02 6.15
N TYR A 61 -17.51 -6.21 6.27
CA TYR A 61 -16.88 -7.17 7.15
C TYR A 61 -16.77 -6.61 8.58
N SER A 62 -17.46 -7.23 9.52
CA SER A 62 -17.65 -6.77 10.91
C SER A 62 -16.38 -6.65 11.77
N GLY A 63 -15.19 -6.94 11.22
CA GLY A 63 -13.91 -6.87 11.93
C GLY A 63 -12.99 -5.71 11.52
N MET A 64 -13.35 -4.91 10.51
CA MET A 64 -12.55 -3.75 10.09
C MET A 64 -13.09 -2.46 10.69
N THR A 65 -12.33 -1.87 11.62
CA THR A 65 -12.64 -0.52 12.14
C THR A 65 -12.27 0.52 11.09
N ALA A 66 -13.21 1.42 10.80
CA ALA A 66 -12.97 2.59 9.96
C ALA A 66 -11.79 3.44 10.50
N GLY A 67 -10.98 3.99 9.62
CA GLY A 67 -10.02 5.05 9.97
C GLY A 67 -8.61 4.83 9.46
N LEU A 68 -7.66 5.51 10.11
CA LEU A 68 -6.26 5.49 9.75
C LEU A 68 -5.58 4.23 10.28
N ILE A 69 -5.01 3.45 9.37
CA ILE A 69 -4.19 2.29 9.70
C ILE A 69 -2.76 2.49 9.21
N HIS A 70 -1.83 1.86 9.92
CA HIS A 70 -0.41 1.85 9.58
C HIS A 70 -0.06 0.47 9.06
N VAL A 71 0.37 0.39 7.80
CA VAL A 71 0.81 -0.86 7.18
C VAL A 71 2.31 -0.79 6.98
N LYS A 72 3.03 -1.78 7.51
CA LYS A 72 4.47 -1.90 7.27
C LYS A 72 4.71 -2.26 5.81
N ILE A 73 5.64 -1.56 5.17
CA ILE A 73 5.99 -1.78 3.77
C ILE A 73 6.60 -3.18 3.58
N GLU A 74 7.29 -3.70 4.58
CA GLU A 74 7.88 -5.04 4.54
C GLU A 74 6.83 -6.15 4.43
N ASP A 75 5.65 -5.96 5.00
CA ASP A 75 4.56 -6.94 5.02
C ASP A 75 3.73 -6.92 3.72
N ILE A 76 3.94 -5.92 2.85
CA ILE A 76 3.27 -5.82 1.56
C ILE A 76 3.84 -6.88 0.62
N GLU A 77 3.00 -7.84 0.26
CA GLU A 77 3.31 -8.85 -0.75
C GLU A 77 3.07 -8.29 -2.16
N ALA A 78 1.89 -7.72 -2.36
CA ALA A 78 1.47 -7.14 -3.63
C ALA A 78 0.52 -5.95 -3.40
N PHE A 79 0.48 -5.02 -4.36
CA PHE A 79 -0.43 -3.89 -4.30
C PHE A 79 -0.85 -3.40 -5.69
N TYR A 80 -2.01 -2.78 -5.76
CA TYR A 80 -2.60 -2.20 -6.97
C TYR A 80 -3.21 -0.83 -6.67
N PHE A 81 -2.99 0.14 -7.54
CA PHE A 81 -3.67 1.43 -7.46
C PHE A 81 -4.97 1.38 -8.25
N GLU A 82 -6.02 2.03 -7.74
CA GLU A 82 -7.22 2.27 -8.53
C GLU A 82 -6.87 3.20 -9.70
N ASP A 83 -7.24 2.79 -10.91
CA ASP A 83 -7.10 3.58 -12.12
C ASP A 83 -8.48 4.14 -12.52
N GLU A 84 -8.57 5.44 -12.69
CA GLU A 84 -9.78 6.14 -13.13
C GLU A 84 -10.20 5.74 -14.56
N ALA A 85 -9.30 5.11 -15.33
CA ALA A 85 -9.60 4.60 -16.65
C ALA A 85 -10.68 3.49 -16.64
N TYR A 86 -10.83 2.76 -15.52
CA TYR A 86 -11.88 1.76 -15.38
C TYR A 86 -13.17 2.41 -14.88
N LYS A 87 -13.98 2.93 -15.81
CA LYS A 87 -15.38 3.24 -15.52
C LYS A 87 -16.16 1.93 -15.53
N PRO A 88 -16.82 1.53 -14.41
CA PRO A 88 -17.75 0.41 -14.47
C PRO A 88 -18.79 0.71 -15.54
N ILE A 89 -19.05 -0.26 -16.41
CA ILE A 89 -20.16 -0.17 -17.35
C ILE A 89 -21.42 -0.16 -16.48
N ASN A 90 -21.95 1.03 -16.19
CA ASN A 90 -23.25 1.18 -15.56
C ASN A 90 -24.25 0.48 -16.48
N LYS A 91 -24.76 -0.67 -16.05
CA LYS A 91 -25.99 -1.22 -16.61
C LYS A 91 -27.13 -0.40 -16.02
N GLU A 92 -27.61 0.56 -16.82
CA GLU A 92 -28.96 1.11 -16.69
C GLU A 92 -30.00 -0.01 -16.85
#